data_AF-A0A432E010-F1
#
_entry.id   AF-A0A432E010-F1
#
_cell.length_a   1.000
_cell.length_b   1.000
_cell.length_c   1.000
_cell.angle_alpha   90.00
_cell.angle_beta   90.00
_cell.angle_gamma   90.00
#
_symmetry.space_group_name_H-M   'P 1'
#
loop_
_entity.id
_entity.type
_entity.pdbx_description
1 polymer ?
#
loop_
_entity_poly.entity_id
_entity_poly.type
_entity_poly.pdbx_seq_one_letter_code
_entity_poly.pdbx_strand_id
1 'polypeptide(L)'
;MKNKLFTLALLSAGLPILAQVGINTGSPQATLDVTGTPETASKLDGIIAPRLTGAQLKAKSYTSAQTGALVFVTAAETAPSGQTAEVLSPGIIFLTEPNGMV
;
A
#
# COMPACT_ATOMS: atom_id res chain seq x y z
N MET A 1 -21.52 -44.45 6.85
CA MET A 1 -21.24 -43.20 6.10
C MET A 1 -21.22 -41.94 6.98
N LYS A 2 -21.94 -41.89 8.11
CA LYS A 2 -22.05 -40.72 9.02
C LYS A 2 -20.70 -40.27 9.63
N ASN A 3 -19.79 -41.21 9.89
CA ASN A 3 -18.52 -40.96 10.57
C ASN A 3 -17.47 -40.33 9.64
N LYS A 4 -17.56 -40.61 8.33
CA LYS A 4 -16.65 -40.07 7.30
C LYS A 4 -16.91 -38.58 7.03
N LEU A 5 -18.15 -38.14 7.23
CA LEU A 5 -18.54 -36.74 7.10
C LEU A 5 -17.94 -35.88 8.22
N PHE A 6 -17.84 -36.44 9.43
CA PHE A 6 -17.22 -35.78 10.58
C PHE A 6 -15.70 -35.61 10.39
N THR A 7 -15.03 -36.58 9.76
CA THR A 7 -13.59 -36.52 9.47
C THR A 7 -13.27 -35.45 8.41
N LEU A 8 -14.12 -35.30 7.39
CA LEU A 8 -13.96 -34.28 6.36
C LEU A 8 -14.20 -32.87 6.91
N ALA A 9 -15.19 -32.70 7.79
CA ALA A 9 -15.47 -31.44 8.48
C ALA A 9 -14.32 -31.00 9.41
N LEU A 10 -13.69 -31.96 10.09
CA LEU A 10 -12.54 -31.69 10.96
C LEU A 10 -11.28 -31.32 10.16
N LEU A 11 -11.10 -31.90 8.97
CA LEU A 11 -9.99 -31.58 8.08
C LEU A 11 -10.10 -30.17 7.47
N SER A 12 -11.32 -29.66 7.27
CA SER A 12 -11.57 -28.29 6.79
C SER A 12 -11.42 -27.20 7.85
N ALA A 13 -11.39 -27.56 9.14
CA ALA A 13 -11.36 -26.58 10.25
C ALA A 13 -9.95 -26.13 10.67
N GLY A 14 -8.89 -26.67 10.06
CA GLY A 14 -7.53 -26.59 10.61
C GLY A 14 -6.52 -25.70 9.88
N LEU A 15 -6.87 -25.04 8.78
CA LEU A 15 -5.92 -24.19 8.07
C LEU A 15 -5.95 -22.76 8.63
N PRO A 16 -4.83 -22.23 9.15
CA PRO A 16 -4.77 -20.83 9.57
C PRO A 16 -4.95 -19.94 8.35
N ILE A 17 -6.01 -19.14 8.36
CA ILE A 17 -6.25 -18.09 7.36
C ILE A 17 -5.29 -16.94 7.62
N LEU A 18 -4.12 -16.96 6.98
CA LEU A 18 -3.18 -15.85 7.00
C LEU A 18 -3.64 -14.80 5.97
N ALA A 19 -3.82 -13.55 6.42
CA ALA A 19 -4.19 -12.42 5.56
C ALA A 19 -2.97 -11.62 5.06
N GLN A 20 -1.76 -12.12 5.31
CA GLN A 20 -0.50 -11.49 4.91
C GLN A 20 -0.27 -11.68 3.41
N VAL A 21 0.24 -10.65 2.74
CA VAL A 21 0.63 -10.68 1.33
C VAL A 21 2.16 -10.64 1.25
N GLY A 22 2.76 -11.74 0.79
CA GLY A 22 4.18 -11.79 0.43
C GLY A 22 4.37 -11.61 -1.08
N ILE A 23 5.22 -10.67 -1.49
CA ILE A 23 5.70 -10.53 -2.86
C ILE A 23 7.17 -10.93 -2.89
N ASN A 24 7.46 -11.98 -3.67
CA ASN A 24 8.80 -12.56 -3.77
C ASN A 24 9.36 -13.09 -2.42
N THR A 25 8.48 -13.40 -1.45
CA THR A 25 8.79 -14.09 -0.19
C THR A 25 7.66 -15.05 0.19
N GLY A 26 8.03 -16.26 0.65
CA GLY A 26 7.08 -17.27 1.13
C GLY A 26 6.81 -17.21 2.64
N SER A 27 7.48 -16.32 3.36
CA SER A 27 7.35 -16.18 4.82
C SER A 27 7.29 -14.70 5.19
N PRO A 28 6.21 -13.99 4.79
CA PRO A 28 6.10 -12.55 5.01
C PRO A 28 6.15 -12.19 6.51
N GLN A 29 6.93 -11.17 6.85
CA GLN A 29 7.10 -10.68 8.22
C GLN A 29 6.21 -9.47 8.56
N ALA A 30 5.40 -9.02 7.59
CA ALA A 30 4.44 -7.93 7.73
C ALA A 30 3.16 -8.24 6.95
N THR A 31 2.12 -7.41 7.11
CA THR A 31 0.87 -7.54 6.36
C THR A 31 1.09 -7.46 4.84
N LEU A 32 2.05 -6.64 4.41
CA LEU A 32 2.60 -6.64 3.06
C LEU A 32 4.13 -6.69 3.19
N ASP A 33 4.74 -7.74 2.67
CA ASP A 33 6.20 -7.92 2.65
C ASP A 33 6.67 -8.09 1.21
N VAL A 34 7.57 -7.22 0.76
CA VAL A 34 8.09 -7.21 -0.61
C VAL A 34 9.60 -7.35 -0.55
N THR A 35 10.09 -8.52 -0.96
CA THR A 35 11.53 -8.80 -0.98
C THR A 35 12.10 -8.55 -2.37
N GLY A 36 13.16 -7.72 -2.47
CA GLY A 36 13.83 -7.43 -3.73
C GLY A 36 14.76 -8.55 -4.23
N THR A 37 15.41 -8.31 -5.37
CA THR A 37 16.37 -9.21 -6.01
C THR A 37 17.65 -8.47 -6.41
N PRO A 38 18.44 -7.99 -5.42
CA PRO A 38 19.48 -6.98 -5.62
C PRO A 38 20.61 -7.39 -6.57
N GLU A 39 20.84 -8.69 -6.75
CA GLU A 39 21.92 -9.22 -7.61
C GLU A 39 21.49 -9.41 -9.08
N THR A 40 20.20 -9.29 -9.40
CA THR A 40 19.68 -9.53 -10.75
C THR A 40 19.36 -8.20 -11.45
N ALA A 41 20.30 -7.69 -12.25
CA ALA A 41 20.15 -6.37 -12.90
C ALA A 41 18.92 -6.21 -13.82
N SER A 42 18.37 -7.32 -14.34
CA SER A 42 17.15 -7.28 -15.16
C SER A 42 15.86 -7.21 -14.35
N LYS A 43 15.93 -7.41 -13.02
CA LYS A 43 14.80 -7.25 -12.12
C LYS A 43 14.81 -5.86 -11.51
N LEU A 44 13.79 -5.09 -11.86
CA LEU A 44 13.62 -3.71 -11.40
C LEU A 44 12.75 -3.73 -10.13
N ASP A 45 13.40 -3.83 -8.97
CA ASP A 45 12.73 -3.85 -7.68
C ASP A 45 11.99 -2.51 -7.42
N GLY A 46 10.74 -2.57 -6.97
CA GLY A 46 10.01 -1.37 -6.60
C GLY A 46 8.51 -1.57 -6.34
N ILE A 47 7.90 -0.58 -5.69
CA ILE A 47 6.46 -0.47 -5.50
C ILE A 47 6.01 0.84 -6.16
N ILE A 48 5.10 0.75 -7.13
CA ILE A 48 4.53 1.94 -7.79
C ILE A 48 3.29 2.37 -7.01
N ALA A 49 3.41 3.48 -6.27
CA ALA A 49 2.27 4.13 -5.64
C ALA A 49 1.30 4.73 -6.67
N PRO A 50 0.02 4.95 -6.31
CA PRO A 50 -0.92 5.70 -7.16
C PRO A 50 -0.34 7.06 -7.56
N ARG A 51 -0.47 7.41 -8.84
CA ARG A 51 0.06 8.66 -9.40
C ARG A 51 -1.04 9.70 -9.54
N LEU A 52 -0.81 10.90 -9.03
CA LEU A 52 -1.73 12.04 -9.14
C LEU A 52 -0.96 13.30 -9.54
N THR A 53 -1.60 14.24 -10.23
CA THR A 53 -1.09 15.63 -10.30
C THR A 53 -1.41 16.38 -9.01
N GLY A 54 -0.74 17.50 -8.75
CA GLY A 54 -1.05 18.38 -7.62
C GLY A 54 -2.52 18.83 -7.64
N ALA A 55 -3.07 19.12 -8.83
CA ALA A 55 -4.48 19.46 -8.98
C ALA A 55 -5.43 18.31 -8.60
N GLN A 56 -5.11 17.08 -9.03
CA GLN A 56 -5.89 15.89 -8.67
C GLN A 56 -5.77 15.55 -7.19
N LEU A 57 -4.59 15.79 -6.61
CA LEU A 57 -4.39 15.65 -5.18
C LEU A 57 -5.26 16.67 -4.44
N LYS A 58 -5.18 17.96 -4.79
CA LYS A 58 -5.99 19.04 -4.18
C LYS A 58 -7.50 18.79 -4.27
N ALA A 59 -7.97 18.17 -5.35
CA ALA A 59 -9.38 17.85 -5.55
C ALA A 59 -9.91 16.70 -4.66
N LYS A 60 -9.03 15.95 -3.97
CA LYS A 60 -9.42 14.87 -3.06
C LYS A 60 -9.50 15.35 -1.62
N SER A 61 -10.44 14.81 -0.86
CA SER A 61 -10.52 15.03 0.59
C SER A 61 -10.05 13.78 1.32
N TYR A 62 -8.81 13.79 1.80
CA TYR A 62 -8.32 12.73 2.69
C TYR A 62 -8.84 12.95 4.11
N THR A 63 -9.21 11.85 4.76
CA THR A 63 -9.66 11.83 6.16
C THR A 63 -8.64 11.08 7.01
N SER A 64 -8.86 11.03 8.32
CA SER A 64 -8.04 10.22 9.25
C SER A 64 -7.95 8.75 8.85
N ALA A 65 -8.93 8.22 8.12
CA ALA A 65 -8.91 6.84 7.63
C ALA A 65 -7.85 6.57 6.54
N GLN A 66 -7.21 7.62 5.99
CA GLN A 66 -6.14 7.51 4.99
C GLN A 66 -4.77 7.96 5.52
N THR A 67 -4.64 8.21 6.82
CA THR A 67 -3.33 8.44 7.45
C THR A 67 -2.41 7.25 7.15
N GLY A 68 -1.20 7.54 6.66
CA GLY A 68 -0.21 6.56 6.22
C GLY A 68 -0.27 6.19 4.73
N ALA A 69 -1.18 6.78 3.95
CA ALA A 69 -1.23 6.55 2.52
C ALA A 69 -0.03 7.19 1.79
N LEU A 70 0.47 6.45 0.79
CA LEU A 70 1.55 6.86 -0.10
C LEU A 70 0.98 7.18 -1.48
N VAL A 71 1.36 8.35 -2.01
CA VAL A 71 0.96 8.78 -3.36
C VAL A 71 2.18 9.38 -4.04
N PHE A 72 2.34 9.14 -5.34
CA PHE A 72 3.34 9.82 -6.14
C PHE A 72 2.70 11.01 -6.85
N VAL A 73 3.18 12.22 -6.58
CA VAL A 73 2.74 13.43 -7.26
C VAL A 73 3.61 13.68 -8.48
N THR A 74 3.00 13.78 -9.66
CA THR A 74 3.71 13.93 -10.94
C THR A 74 4.03 15.37 -11.31
N ALA A 75 3.30 16.34 -10.75
CA ALA A 75 3.49 17.78 -10.96
C ALA A 75 2.94 18.55 -9.76
N ALA A 76 3.62 19.62 -9.35
CA ALA A 76 3.14 20.51 -8.29
C ALA A 76 1.86 21.24 -8.71
N GLU A 77 1.06 21.66 -7.73
CA GLU A 77 -0.11 22.52 -7.93
C GLU A 77 0.33 23.98 -8.09
N THR A 78 -0.31 24.74 -8.97
CA THR A 78 0.02 26.15 -9.24
C THR A 78 -0.34 27.06 -8.07
N ALA A 79 -1.41 26.75 -7.34
CA ALA A 79 -1.84 27.45 -6.13
C ALA A 79 -2.00 26.45 -4.96
N PRO A 80 -0.88 25.99 -4.37
CA PRO A 80 -0.91 24.94 -3.36
C PRO A 80 -1.58 25.42 -2.08
N SER A 81 -2.34 24.53 -1.43
CA SER A 81 -3.07 24.82 -0.19
C SER A 81 -3.46 23.52 0.50
N GLY A 82 -3.55 23.51 1.83
CA GLY A 82 -3.91 22.31 2.59
C GLY A 82 -2.96 21.15 2.28
N GLN A 83 -3.48 19.99 1.88
CA GLN A 83 -2.69 18.80 1.55
C GLN A 83 -1.76 18.93 0.33
N THR A 84 -1.76 20.06 -0.39
CA THR A 84 -0.76 20.34 -1.44
C THR A 84 0.23 21.43 -1.07
N ALA A 85 0.11 22.04 0.12
CA ALA A 85 0.94 23.16 0.56
C ALA A 85 2.44 22.84 0.50
N GLU A 86 2.83 21.65 0.98
CA GLU A 86 4.24 21.21 1.04
C GLU A 86 4.69 20.46 -0.23
N VAL A 87 3.82 20.32 -1.23
CA VAL A 87 4.12 19.57 -2.46
C VAL A 87 4.68 20.51 -3.52
N LEU A 88 5.95 20.88 -3.35
CA LEU A 88 6.64 21.88 -4.17
C LEU A 88 7.25 21.30 -5.46
N SER A 89 7.43 19.97 -5.52
CA SER A 89 8.00 19.26 -6.66
C SER A 89 7.42 17.86 -6.81
N PRO A 90 7.54 17.22 -7.98
CA PRO A 90 7.16 15.83 -8.14
C PRO A 90 7.89 14.92 -7.13
N GLY A 91 7.17 13.97 -6.55
CA GLY A 91 7.74 13.12 -5.50
C GLY A 91 6.72 12.20 -4.84
N ILE A 92 7.22 11.28 -4.02
CA ILE A 92 6.38 10.48 -3.11
C ILE A 92 6.04 11.36 -1.92
N ILE A 93 4.77 11.34 -1.54
CA ILE A 93 4.26 12.06 -0.38
C ILE A 93 3.66 11.08 0.63
N PHE A 94 3.85 11.34 1.92
CA PHE A 94 3.28 10.56 3.01
C PHE A 94 2.20 11.38 3.74
N LEU A 95 0.98 10.84 3.80
CA LEU A 95 -0.14 11.49 4.50
C LEU A 95 -0.03 11.28 6.01
N THR A 96 0.39 12.30 6.76
CA THR A 96 0.50 12.23 8.23
C THR A 96 -0.81 12.56 8.94
N GLU A 97 -1.57 13.54 8.42
CA GLU A 97 -2.83 14.00 9.00
C GLU A 97 -3.69 14.73 7.94
N PRO A 98 -5.01 14.91 8.16
CA PRO A 98 -5.84 15.66 7.21
C PRO A 98 -5.27 17.08 7.04
N ASN A 99 -4.75 17.38 5.85
CA ASN A 99 -4.08 18.63 5.46
C ASN A 99 -2.61 18.81 5.89
N GLY A 100 -1.99 17.82 6.56
CA GLY A 100 -0.56 17.80 6.84
C GLY A 100 0.15 16.80 5.94
N MET A 101 1.15 17.29 5.19
CA MET A 101 2.05 16.47 4.39
C MET A 101 3.47 16.68 4.88
N VAL A 102 4.24 15.59 4.97
CA VAL A 102 5.68 15.59 5.22
C VAL A 102 6.38 14.96 4.02
#